data_AF-A0A952E4P9-F1
#
_entry.id   AF-A0A952E4P9-F1
#
_cell.length_a   1.000
_cell.length_b   1.000
_cell.length_c   1.000
_cell.angle_alpha   90.00
_cell.angle_beta   90.00
_cell.angle_gamma   90.00
#
_symmetry.space_group_name_H-M   'P 1'
#
loop_
_entity.id
_entity.type
_entity.pdbx_description
1 polymer ?
#
loop_
_entity_poly.entity_id
_entity_poly.type
_entity_poly.pdbx_seq_one_letter_code
_entity_poly.pdbx_strand_id
1 'polypeptide(L)'
;MSKNRVSQIIKAFIVPVVMLAFSIGLSSSALAADNQPAKNIANVGKITIEVDPRVELIGIVFRLAGNPRFTLQQLGIAAHEFCHSFTNPVVDKYMDRLQPAGEKLFAVQSQAMRMRGYQEWESMMYETAVRACVGSFVRNSFETMHSDYYQQREISHGFLWIKDLTDLLRKYEANRDKYPTFESFFPEFVAFFNDYSGKMKF
;
A
#
# COMPACT_ATOMS: atom_id res chain seq x y z
N MET A 1 13.88 40.86 -62.38
CA MET A 1 13.99 40.48 -60.96
C MET A 1 12.93 39.42 -60.65
N SER A 2 13.35 38.24 -60.21
CA SER A 2 12.52 37.02 -60.14
C SER A 2 11.39 37.11 -59.11
N LYS A 3 10.17 36.74 -59.53
CA LYS A 3 8.94 36.64 -58.70
C LYS A 3 9.13 35.81 -57.41
N ASN A 4 10.17 34.97 -57.33
CA ASN A 4 10.45 34.13 -56.16
C ASN A 4 11.04 34.89 -54.96
N ARG A 5 11.77 36.01 -55.15
CA ARG A 5 12.29 36.81 -54.01
C ARG A 5 11.19 37.62 -53.31
N VAL A 6 10.22 38.13 -54.08
CA VAL A 6 9.08 38.89 -53.53
C VAL A 6 8.15 37.97 -52.72
N SER A 7 7.89 36.74 -53.20
CA SER A 7 7.09 35.75 -52.45
C SER A 7 7.75 35.27 -51.15
N GLN A 8 9.09 35.13 -51.12
CA GLN A 8 9.81 34.76 -49.90
C GLN A 8 9.85 35.90 -48.87
N ILE A 9 10.00 37.16 -49.30
CA ILE A 9 10.00 38.32 -48.39
C ILE A 9 8.60 38.56 -47.80
N ILE A 10 7.53 38.39 -48.60
CA ILE A 10 6.15 38.50 -48.14
C ILE A 10 5.81 37.39 -47.12
N LYS A 11 6.27 36.15 -47.33
CA LYS A 11 6.10 35.05 -46.36
C LYS A 11 6.94 35.23 -45.09
N ALA A 12 8.13 35.82 -45.19
CA ALA A 12 9.02 36.06 -44.05
C ALA A 12 8.53 37.16 -43.10
N PHE A 13 7.68 38.08 -43.55
CA PHE A 13 7.13 39.16 -42.71
C PHE A 13 5.65 38.97 -42.32
N ILE A 14 4.86 38.21 -43.07
CA ILE A 14 3.44 37.96 -42.71
C ILE A 14 3.32 36.89 -41.60
N VAL A 15 4.13 35.84 -41.63
CA VAL A 15 4.07 34.75 -40.64
C VAL A 15 4.43 35.22 -39.21
N PRO A 16 5.46 36.07 -38.98
CA PRO A 16 5.76 36.59 -37.65
C PRO A 16 4.70 37.60 -37.16
N VAL A 17 4.11 38.41 -38.06
CA VAL A 17 3.10 39.42 -37.68
C VAL A 17 1.77 38.78 -37.30
N VAL A 18 1.38 37.68 -37.96
CA VAL A 18 0.20 36.88 -37.57
C VAL A 18 0.44 36.15 -36.24
N MET A 19 1.66 35.67 -35.98
CA MET A 19 2.05 35.07 -34.69
C MET A 19 2.08 36.12 -33.55
N LEU A 20 2.53 37.36 -33.82
CA LEU A 20 2.55 38.45 -32.84
C LEU A 20 1.15 38.97 -32.51
N ALA A 21 0.24 39.02 -33.50
CA ALA A 21 -1.16 39.38 -33.28
C ALA A 21 -1.92 38.32 -32.44
N PHE A 22 -1.55 37.04 -32.58
CA PHE A 22 -2.08 35.96 -31.74
C PHE A 22 -1.56 35.96 -30.30
N SER A 23 -0.41 36.61 -30.03
CA SER A 23 0.19 36.67 -28.69
C SER A 23 -0.19 37.93 -27.89
N ILE A 24 -0.79 38.94 -28.53
CA ILE A 24 -1.31 40.14 -27.85
C ILE A 24 -2.85 40.06 -27.66
N GLY A 25 -3.53 39.13 -28.35
CA GLY A 25 -4.99 38.94 -28.26
C GLY A 25 -5.48 37.87 -27.26
N LEU A 26 -4.58 37.11 -26.63
CA LEU A 26 -4.92 36.17 -25.56
C LEU A 26 -4.44 36.72 -24.22
N SER A 27 -4.95 37.89 -23.84
CA SER A 27 -5.10 38.20 -22.43
C SER A 27 -5.91 37.04 -21.82
N SER A 28 -5.26 36.18 -21.04
CA SER A 28 -5.89 35.03 -20.36
C SER A 28 -6.95 35.43 -19.33
N SER A 29 -7.34 36.70 -19.28
CA SER A 29 -8.64 37.15 -18.79
C SER A 29 -9.73 36.86 -19.82
N ALA A 30 -9.84 35.62 -20.29
CA ALA A 30 -11.13 35.12 -20.73
C ALA A 30 -12.02 35.17 -19.50
N LEU A 31 -12.90 36.17 -19.46
CA LEU A 31 -13.98 36.37 -18.51
C LEU A 31 -13.82 35.52 -17.24
N ALA A 32 -13.31 36.13 -16.17
CA ALA A 32 -13.86 35.82 -14.86
C ALA A 32 -15.34 36.22 -14.92
N ALA A 33 -16.14 35.38 -15.59
CA ALA A 33 -17.56 35.36 -15.40
C ALA A 33 -17.72 35.26 -13.90
N ASP A 34 -18.47 36.20 -13.36
CA ASP A 34 -18.84 36.27 -11.97
C ASP A 34 -19.44 34.91 -11.60
N ASN A 35 -18.59 34.00 -11.11
CA ASN A 35 -19.01 32.69 -10.69
C ASN A 35 -19.85 32.99 -9.47
N GLN A 36 -21.18 33.03 -9.63
CA GLN A 36 -22.08 33.10 -8.49
C GLN A 36 -21.56 32.12 -7.45
N PRO A 37 -21.33 32.54 -6.20
CA PRO A 37 -20.86 31.62 -5.16
C PRO A 37 -21.82 30.44 -5.20
N ALA A 38 -21.26 29.26 -5.47
CA ALA A 38 -22.04 28.05 -5.67
C ALA A 38 -23.09 28.00 -4.56
N LYS A 39 -24.37 28.03 -4.92
CA LYS A 39 -25.48 27.93 -3.97
C LYS A 39 -25.12 26.77 -3.05
N ASN A 40 -24.90 27.06 -1.76
CA ASN A 40 -24.53 26.07 -0.76
C ASN A 40 -25.36 24.83 -1.00
N ILE A 41 -24.68 23.74 -1.39
CA ILE A 41 -25.32 22.45 -1.63
C ILE A 41 -25.88 22.06 -0.26
N ALA A 42 -27.19 22.27 -0.07
CA ALA A 42 -27.92 22.02 1.18
C ALA A 42 -28.11 20.51 1.43
N ASN A 43 -27.14 19.70 1.01
CA ASN A 43 -27.09 18.25 1.11
C ASN A 43 -25.63 17.77 1.22
N VAL A 44 -24.82 18.49 2.02
CA VAL A 44 -23.64 17.84 2.59
C VAL A 44 -24.20 16.91 3.67
N GLY A 45 -24.32 15.63 3.35
CA GLY A 45 -24.66 14.61 4.34
C GLY A 45 -23.78 14.79 5.59
N LYS A 46 -24.31 14.44 6.77
CA LYS A 46 -23.61 14.60 8.05
C LYS A 46 -22.13 14.20 7.93
N ILE A 47 -21.23 15.15 8.09
CA ILE A 47 -19.79 14.87 8.15
C ILE A 47 -19.53 14.23 9.51
N THR A 48 -19.16 12.96 9.51
CA THR A 48 -18.67 12.28 10.71
C THR A 48 -17.15 12.38 10.73
N ILE A 49 -16.62 13.04 11.75
CA ILE A 49 -15.18 13.07 12.02
C ILE A 49 -14.90 11.93 13.01
N GLU A 50 -14.18 10.90 12.57
CA GLU A 50 -13.74 9.80 13.41
C GLU A 50 -12.22 9.62 13.26
N VAL A 51 -11.60 9.09 14.31
CA VAL A 51 -10.20 8.68 14.30
C VAL A 51 -10.17 7.17 14.43
N ASP A 52 -9.32 6.52 13.63
CA ASP A 52 -9.08 5.10 13.80
C ASP A 52 -8.39 4.84 15.15
N PRO A 53 -9.01 4.09 16.08
CA PRO A 53 -8.47 3.89 17.42
C PRO A 53 -7.11 3.19 17.42
N ARG A 54 -6.78 2.43 16.36
CA ARG A 54 -5.47 1.77 16.22
C ARG A 54 -4.37 2.77 15.89
N VAL A 55 -4.68 3.72 15.01
CA VAL A 55 -3.76 4.82 14.67
C VAL A 55 -3.59 5.77 15.84
N GLU A 56 -4.69 6.06 16.56
CA GLU A 56 -4.65 6.87 17.78
C GLU A 56 -3.77 6.26 18.87
N LEU A 57 -3.95 4.96 19.17
CA LEU A 57 -3.16 4.26 20.18
C LEU A 57 -1.66 4.32 19.87
N ILE A 58 -1.26 4.01 18.63
CA ILE A 58 0.14 4.08 18.23
C ILE A 58 0.64 5.54 18.29
N GLY A 59 -0.18 6.51 17.91
CA GLY A 59 0.15 7.93 18.04
C GLY A 59 0.38 8.38 19.48
N ILE A 60 -0.41 7.88 20.44
CA ILE A 60 -0.21 8.12 21.87
C ILE A 60 1.14 7.54 22.32
N VAL A 61 1.46 6.32 21.91
CA VAL A 61 2.76 5.68 22.22
C VAL A 61 3.93 6.53 21.68
N PHE A 62 3.86 7.00 20.44
CA PHE A 62 4.88 7.89 19.87
C PHE A 62 5.02 9.19 20.67
N ARG A 63 3.91 9.82 21.05
CA ARG A 63 3.92 11.05 21.85
C ARG A 63 4.55 10.82 23.23
N LEU A 64 4.22 9.73 23.90
CA LEU A 64 4.82 9.36 25.19
C LEU A 64 6.32 9.05 25.06
N ALA A 65 6.74 8.49 23.93
CA ALA A 65 8.15 8.26 23.60
C ALA A 65 8.90 9.53 23.15
N GLY A 66 8.30 10.73 23.28
CA GLY A 66 8.93 12.00 22.91
C GLY A 66 8.94 12.30 21.41
N ASN A 67 8.17 11.55 20.60
CA ASN A 67 8.04 11.73 19.16
C ASN A 67 6.66 12.32 18.83
N PRO A 68 6.46 13.66 18.86
CA PRO A 68 5.14 14.28 18.71
C PRO A 68 4.58 14.23 17.28
N ARG A 69 5.40 13.85 16.30
CA ARG A 69 5.02 13.69 14.89
C ARG A 69 5.62 12.40 14.37
N PHE A 70 4.86 11.67 13.57
CA PHE A 70 5.29 10.45 12.91
C PHE A 70 4.76 10.40 11.48
N THR A 71 5.47 9.69 10.61
CA THR A 71 5.05 9.43 9.23
C THR A 71 4.24 8.13 9.14
N LEU A 72 3.53 7.92 8.03
CA LEU A 72 2.88 6.62 7.75
C LEU A 72 3.88 5.47 7.73
N GLN A 73 5.13 5.73 7.31
CA GLN A 73 6.20 4.74 7.35
C GLN A 73 6.55 4.35 8.78
N GLN A 74 6.72 5.32 9.68
CA GLN A 74 7.00 5.05 11.10
C GLN A 74 5.83 4.34 11.78
N LEU A 75 4.60 4.71 11.43
CA LEU A 75 3.39 4.00 11.88
C LEU A 75 3.38 2.53 11.44
N GLY A 76 3.74 2.26 10.18
CA GLY A 76 3.87 0.91 9.65
C GLY A 76 4.95 0.09 10.34
N ILE A 77 6.09 0.71 10.67
CA ILE A 77 7.16 0.06 11.46
C ILE A 77 6.65 -0.25 12.88
N ALA A 78 6.02 0.71 13.56
CA ALA A 78 5.49 0.47 14.89
C ALA A 78 4.44 -0.66 14.90
N ALA A 79 3.54 -0.69 13.90
CA ALA A 79 2.60 -1.78 13.75
C ALA A 79 3.28 -3.14 13.51
N HIS A 80 4.37 -3.16 12.72
CA HIS A 80 5.18 -4.35 12.47
C HIS A 80 5.82 -4.89 13.75
N GLU A 81 6.53 -4.04 14.50
CA GLU A 81 7.17 -4.44 15.75
C GLU A 81 6.15 -4.89 16.80
N PHE A 82 4.99 -4.23 16.86
CA PHE A 82 3.91 -4.65 17.74
C PHE A 82 3.38 -6.04 17.37
N CYS A 83 3.21 -6.32 16.07
CA CYS A 83 2.70 -7.61 15.61
C CYS A 83 3.56 -8.79 16.06
N HIS A 84 4.89 -8.66 16.10
CA HIS A 84 5.78 -9.72 16.60
C HIS A 84 5.37 -10.26 17.98
N SER A 85 4.91 -9.38 18.88
CA SER A 85 4.50 -9.77 20.24
C SER A 85 3.26 -10.66 20.27
N PHE A 86 2.43 -10.63 19.21
CA PHE A 86 1.20 -11.42 19.09
C PHE A 86 1.35 -12.61 18.14
N THR A 87 2.17 -12.48 17.10
CA THR A 87 2.31 -13.51 16.07
C THR A 87 3.36 -14.55 16.44
N ASN A 88 4.53 -14.13 16.95
CA ASN A 88 5.65 -15.05 17.15
C ASN A 88 5.30 -16.21 18.11
N PRO A 89 4.66 -15.97 19.28
CA PRO A 89 4.28 -17.07 20.18
C PRO A 89 3.30 -18.07 19.55
N VAL A 90 2.51 -17.64 18.56
CA VAL A 90 1.61 -18.53 17.82
C VAL A 90 2.38 -19.31 16.76
N VAL A 91 3.28 -18.65 16.02
CA VAL A 91 4.14 -19.31 15.03
C VAL A 91 4.99 -20.39 15.72
N ASP A 92 5.56 -20.11 16.89
CA ASP A 92 6.33 -21.07 17.70
C ASP A 92 5.58 -22.39 17.90
N LYS A 93 4.31 -22.32 18.31
CA LYS A 93 3.45 -23.48 18.60
C LYS A 93 3.13 -24.33 17.37
N TYR A 94 3.29 -23.77 16.16
CA TYR A 94 2.91 -24.40 14.90
C TYR A 94 4.11 -24.59 13.97
N MET A 95 5.33 -24.35 14.44
CA MET A 95 6.55 -24.38 13.61
C MET A 95 6.71 -25.72 12.87
N ASP A 96 6.53 -26.84 13.58
CA ASP A 96 6.59 -28.20 13.00
C ASP A 96 5.58 -28.39 11.85
N ARG A 97 4.40 -27.77 11.97
CA ARG A 97 3.33 -27.87 10.96
C ARG A 97 3.58 -26.96 9.76
N LEU A 98 4.37 -25.90 9.95
CA LEU A 98 4.78 -24.98 8.88
C LEU A 98 6.01 -25.48 8.14
N GLN A 99 6.87 -26.28 8.78
CA GLN A 99 8.15 -26.73 8.22
C GLN A 99 8.06 -27.25 6.78
N PRO A 100 7.16 -28.18 6.42
CA PRO A 100 7.14 -28.73 5.06
C PRO A 100 6.89 -27.66 3.98
N ALA A 101 6.00 -26.71 4.26
CA ALA A 101 5.74 -25.60 3.36
C ALA A 101 6.84 -24.54 3.43
N GLY A 102 7.37 -24.27 4.63
CA GLY A 102 8.41 -23.27 4.87
C GLY A 102 9.70 -23.59 4.14
N GLU A 103 10.24 -24.79 4.30
CA GLU A 103 11.44 -25.24 3.59
C GLU A 103 11.24 -25.16 2.08
N LYS A 104 10.08 -25.61 1.59
CA LYS A 104 9.73 -25.60 0.17
C LYS A 104 9.71 -24.19 -0.41
N LEU A 105 9.06 -23.26 0.28
CA LEU A 105 8.95 -21.85 -0.14
C LEU A 105 10.28 -21.13 -0.06
N PHE A 106 11.03 -21.38 1.02
CA PHE A 106 12.34 -20.79 1.20
C PHE A 106 13.32 -21.28 0.13
N ALA A 107 13.29 -22.56 -0.25
CA ALA A 107 14.13 -23.08 -1.32
C ALA A 107 13.95 -22.27 -2.63
N VAL A 108 12.70 -21.98 -3.02
CA VAL A 108 12.39 -21.16 -4.22
C VAL A 108 12.87 -19.72 -4.05
N GLN A 109 12.61 -19.12 -2.89
CA GLN A 109 12.79 -17.68 -2.67
C GLN A 109 14.11 -17.33 -1.98
N SER A 110 15.00 -18.31 -1.75
CA SER A 110 16.17 -18.17 -0.89
C SER A 110 17.09 -17.03 -1.31
N GLN A 111 17.26 -16.80 -2.62
CA GLN A 111 18.06 -15.69 -3.12
C GLN A 111 17.46 -14.33 -2.73
N ALA A 112 16.16 -14.13 -2.94
CA ALA A 112 15.46 -12.91 -2.57
C ALA A 112 15.46 -12.71 -1.04
N MET A 113 15.22 -13.78 -0.29
CA MET A 113 15.17 -13.79 1.17
C MET A 113 16.54 -13.45 1.80
N ARG A 114 17.63 -14.05 1.31
CA ARG A 114 18.99 -13.80 1.82
C ARG A 114 19.45 -12.37 1.58
N MET A 115 19.09 -11.77 0.43
CA MET A 115 19.35 -10.34 0.18
C MET A 115 18.66 -9.42 1.20
N ARG A 116 17.64 -9.91 1.92
CA ARG A 116 16.91 -9.18 2.96
C ARG A 116 17.29 -9.61 4.37
N GLY A 117 18.31 -10.45 4.52
CA GLY A 117 18.82 -10.90 5.81
C GLY A 117 18.19 -12.20 6.34
N TYR A 118 17.18 -12.75 5.66
CA TYR A 118 16.56 -14.01 6.07
C TYR A 118 17.41 -15.20 5.62
N GLN A 119 18.01 -15.88 6.59
CA GLN A 119 18.93 -17.00 6.32
C GLN A 119 18.23 -18.36 6.31
N GLU A 120 17.12 -18.48 7.03
CA GLU A 120 16.41 -19.74 7.25
C GLU A 120 14.88 -19.58 7.06
N TRP A 121 14.20 -20.69 6.80
CA TRP A 121 12.77 -20.72 6.52
C TRP A 121 11.91 -20.33 7.72
N GLU A 122 12.37 -20.59 8.95
CA GLU A 122 11.70 -20.24 10.19
C GLU A 122 11.56 -18.72 10.31
N SER A 123 12.66 -18.00 10.05
CA SER A 123 12.69 -16.54 10.05
C SER A 123 11.70 -15.97 9.03
N MET A 124 11.63 -16.58 7.85
CA MET A 124 10.66 -16.21 6.82
C MET A 124 9.20 -16.45 7.29
N MET A 125 8.93 -17.51 8.06
CA MET A 125 7.59 -17.82 8.57
C MET A 125 7.13 -16.88 9.69
N TYR A 126 8.01 -16.50 10.63
CA TYR A 126 7.70 -15.46 11.61
C TYR A 126 7.30 -14.15 10.92
N GLU A 127 8.14 -13.70 10.00
CA GLU A 127 7.97 -12.47 9.26
C GLU A 127 6.74 -12.48 8.37
N THR A 128 6.43 -13.63 7.79
CA THR A 128 5.21 -13.82 7.00
C THR A 128 3.96 -13.56 7.82
N ALA A 129 3.87 -14.09 9.04
CA ALA A 129 2.72 -13.87 9.91
C ALA A 129 2.59 -12.38 10.29
N VAL A 130 3.71 -11.76 10.66
CA VAL A 130 3.79 -10.33 11.01
C VAL A 130 3.34 -9.46 9.84
N ARG A 131 3.89 -9.70 8.64
CA ARG A 131 3.58 -8.95 7.42
C ARG A 131 2.12 -9.10 7.03
N ALA A 132 1.53 -10.28 7.20
CA ALA A 132 0.10 -10.48 6.95
C ALA A 132 -0.77 -9.64 7.90
N CYS A 133 -0.43 -9.61 9.19
CA CYS A 133 -1.10 -8.76 10.17
C CYS A 133 -0.96 -7.27 9.85
N VAL A 134 0.23 -6.82 9.42
CA VAL A 134 0.43 -5.42 8.96
C VAL A 134 -0.39 -5.15 7.70
N GLY A 135 -0.48 -6.08 6.76
CA GLY A 135 -1.34 -5.96 5.58
C GLY A 135 -2.82 -5.79 5.95
N SER A 136 -3.31 -6.56 6.93
CA SER A 136 -4.65 -6.38 7.50
C SER A 136 -4.81 -5.02 8.18
N PHE A 137 -3.84 -4.58 8.99
CA PHE A 137 -3.85 -3.26 9.62
C PHE A 137 -3.95 -2.15 8.56
N VAL A 138 -3.10 -2.19 7.53
CA VAL A 138 -3.08 -1.18 6.47
C VAL A 138 -4.40 -1.15 5.73
N ARG A 139 -4.92 -2.32 5.30
CA ARG A 139 -6.21 -2.43 4.61
C ARG A 139 -7.36 -1.82 5.40
N ASN A 140 -7.36 -2.03 6.71
CA ASN A 140 -8.47 -1.63 7.55
C ASN A 140 -8.34 -0.18 8.03
N SER A 141 -7.16 0.45 7.96
CA SER A 141 -6.91 1.79 8.54
C SER A 141 -6.68 2.89 7.49
N PHE A 142 -6.40 2.52 6.24
CA PHE A 142 -6.06 3.46 5.18
C PHE A 142 -6.78 3.13 3.87
N GLU A 143 -6.73 4.07 2.93
CA GLU A 143 -7.26 3.89 1.58
C GLU A 143 -6.59 2.74 0.83
N THR A 144 -7.34 2.14 -0.11
CA THR A 144 -6.92 0.97 -0.89
C THR A 144 -5.54 1.13 -1.53
N MET A 145 -5.19 2.33 -2.01
CA MET A 145 -3.88 2.60 -2.62
C MET A 145 -2.69 2.26 -1.70
N HIS A 146 -2.85 2.42 -0.38
CA HIS A 146 -1.81 2.10 0.58
C HIS A 146 -1.67 0.58 0.78
N SER A 147 -2.79 -0.15 0.72
CA SER A 147 -2.80 -1.61 0.75
C SER A 147 -2.11 -2.20 -0.48
N ASP A 148 -2.39 -1.65 -1.67
CA ASP A 148 -1.78 -2.10 -2.92
C ASP A 148 -0.27 -1.82 -2.93
N TYR A 149 0.12 -0.62 -2.50
CA TYR A 149 1.54 -0.27 -2.35
C TYR A 149 2.26 -1.20 -1.36
N TYR A 150 1.65 -1.47 -0.20
CA TYR A 150 2.20 -2.37 0.80
C TYR A 150 2.40 -3.78 0.22
N GLN A 151 1.36 -4.37 -0.37
CA GLN A 151 1.43 -5.71 -0.96
C GLN A 151 2.50 -5.80 -2.04
N GLN A 152 2.57 -4.82 -2.96
CA GLN A 152 3.57 -4.82 -4.03
C GLN A 152 4.99 -4.74 -3.47
N ARG A 153 5.22 -3.93 -2.44
CA ARG A 153 6.50 -3.85 -1.74
C ARG A 153 6.88 -5.19 -1.12
N GLU A 154 5.97 -5.85 -0.42
CA GLU A 154 6.24 -7.15 0.20
C GLU A 154 6.51 -8.26 -0.83
N ILE A 155 5.78 -8.26 -1.95
CA ILE A 155 6.05 -9.15 -3.09
C ILE A 155 7.46 -8.91 -3.65
N SER A 156 7.86 -7.64 -3.84
CA SER A 156 9.21 -7.29 -4.30
C SER A 156 10.32 -7.69 -3.33
N HIS A 157 9.98 -7.93 -2.06
CA HIS A 157 10.89 -8.43 -1.03
C HIS A 157 10.93 -9.97 -0.96
N GLY A 158 10.14 -10.64 -1.80
CA GLY A 158 10.11 -12.11 -1.93
C GLY A 158 8.90 -12.78 -1.29
N PHE A 159 8.03 -12.05 -0.58
CA PHE A 159 6.83 -12.59 0.08
C PHE A 159 5.65 -12.68 -0.90
N LEU A 160 5.74 -13.58 -1.88
CA LEU A 160 4.77 -13.67 -2.98
C LEU A 160 3.34 -13.99 -2.53
N TRP A 161 3.19 -14.67 -1.41
CA TRP A 161 1.91 -15.09 -0.83
C TRP A 161 1.17 -13.98 -0.08
N ILE A 162 1.80 -12.82 0.14
CA ILE A 162 1.29 -11.84 1.10
C ILE A 162 -0.10 -11.31 0.74
N LYS A 163 -0.40 -11.17 -0.55
CA LYS A 163 -1.71 -10.73 -1.02
C LYS A 163 -2.79 -11.75 -0.65
N ASP A 164 -2.60 -13.01 -1.05
CA ASP A 164 -3.58 -14.07 -0.81
C ASP A 164 -3.74 -14.36 0.68
N LEU A 165 -2.65 -14.26 1.44
CA LEU A 165 -2.66 -14.42 2.88
C LEU A 165 -3.41 -13.28 3.60
N THR A 166 -3.24 -12.04 3.11
CA THR A 166 -3.98 -10.88 3.62
C THR A 166 -5.48 -11.01 3.32
N ASP A 167 -5.85 -11.59 2.17
CA ASP A 167 -7.24 -11.92 1.84
C ASP A 167 -7.78 -13.08 2.70
N LEU A 168 -6.97 -14.09 3.03
CA LEU A 168 -7.32 -15.15 3.98
C LEU A 168 -7.70 -14.57 5.35
N LEU A 169 -6.99 -13.54 5.83
CA LEU A 169 -7.31 -12.88 7.10
C LEU A 169 -8.68 -12.18 7.11
N ARG A 170 -9.29 -11.89 5.96
CA ARG A 170 -10.69 -11.43 5.94
C ARG A 170 -11.64 -12.48 6.52
N LYS A 171 -11.34 -13.78 6.35
CA LYS A 171 -12.10 -14.88 6.97
C LYS A 171 -11.96 -14.83 8.49
N TYR A 172 -10.77 -14.58 8.99
CA TYR A 172 -10.52 -14.41 10.43
C TYR A 172 -11.33 -13.24 10.99
N GLU A 173 -11.24 -12.08 10.34
CA GLU A 173 -11.89 -10.83 10.76
C GLU A 173 -13.42 -10.91 10.71
N ALA A 174 -13.98 -11.58 9.70
CA ALA A 174 -15.43 -11.72 9.56
C ALA A 174 -16.05 -12.77 10.50
N ASN A 175 -15.25 -13.63 11.12
CA ASN A 175 -15.73 -14.77 11.91
C ASN A 175 -15.12 -14.79 13.33
N ARG A 176 -15.04 -13.65 14.00
CA ARG A 176 -14.38 -13.51 15.31
C ARG A 176 -15.05 -14.29 16.44
N ASP A 177 -16.34 -14.60 16.33
CA ASP A 177 -17.02 -15.49 17.29
C ASP A 177 -16.50 -16.93 17.21
N LYS A 178 -16.14 -17.38 15.99
CA LYS A 178 -15.53 -18.69 15.75
C LYS A 178 -14.02 -18.67 16.03
N TYR A 179 -13.37 -17.55 15.71
CA TYR A 179 -11.93 -17.37 15.84
C TYR A 179 -11.62 -16.21 16.80
N PRO A 180 -11.76 -16.41 18.12
CA PRO A 180 -11.57 -15.34 19.10
C PRO A 180 -10.13 -14.83 19.13
N THR A 181 -9.15 -15.67 18.84
CA THR A 181 -7.71 -15.35 18.86
C THR A 181 -7.05 -15.67 17.52
N PHE A 182 -5.89 -15.06 17.26
CA PHE A 182 -5.10 -15.41 16.07
C PHE A 182 -4.69 -16.89 16.07
N GLU A 183 -4.35 -17.43 17.25
CA GLU A 183 -4.05 -18.85 17.45
C GLU A 183 -5.22 -19.77 17.04
N SER A 184 -6.47 -19.42 17.39
CA SER A 184 -7.63 -20.21 16.97
C SER A 184 -7.84 -20.25 15.45
N PHE A 185 -7.34 -19.25 14.72
CA PHE A 185 -7.39 -19.19 13.26
C PHE A 185 -6.17 -19.85 12.60
N PHE A 186 -5.07 -20.00 13.33
CA PHE A 186 -3.79 -20.47 12.79
C PHE A 186 -3.83 -21.84 12.06
N PRO A 187 -4.73 -22.79 12.37
CA PRO A 187 -4.90 -23.98 11.53
C PRO A 187 -5.25 -23.67 10.06
N GLU A 188 -6.01 -22.61 9.78
CA GLU A 188 -6.32 -22.16 8.41
C GLU A 188 -5.10 -21.54 7.73
N PHE A 189 -4.27 -20.85 8.50
CA PHE A 189 -2.99 -20.30 8.06
C PHE A 189 -2.01 -21.40 7.61
N VAL A 190 -1.89 -22.47 8.41
CA VAL A 190 -1.11 -23.67 8.04
C VAL A 190 -1.69 -24.33 6.79
N ALA A 191 -3.01 -24.51 6.72
CA ALA A 191 -3.67 -25.12 5.58
C ALA A 191 -3.42 -24.33 4.29
N PHE A 192 -3.45 -23.00 4.36
CA PHE A 192 -3.09 -22.12 3.26
C PHE A 192 -1.68 -22.39 2.75
N PHE A 193 -0.67 -22.49 3.63
CA PHE A 193 0.71 -22.71 3.21
C PHE A 193 0.95 -24.10 2.60
N ASN A 194 0.28 -25.12 3.13
CA ASN A 194 0.34 -26.47 2.57
C ASN A 194 -0.22 -26.50 1.14
N ASP A 195 -1.35 -25.82 0.89
CA ASP A 195 -1.94 -25.70 -0.45
C ASP A 195 -1.10 -24.82 -1.39
N TYR A 196 -0.69 -23.63 -0.91
CA TYR A 196 0.08 -22.66 -1.69
C TYR A 196 1.41 -23.24 -2.16
N SER A 197 2.15 -23.88 -1.25
CA SER A 197 3.41 -24.53 -1.59
C SER A 197 3.20 -25.75 -2.50
N GLY A 198 2.07 -26.46 -2.38
CA GLY A 198 1.68 -27.56 -3.27
C GLY A 198 1.45 -27.15 -4.73
N LYS A 199 0.94 -25.92 -4.96
CA LYS A 199 0.63 -25.37 -6.29
C LYS A 199 1.83 -24.79 -7.03
N MET A 200 2.93 -24.48 -6.32
CA MET A 200 4.15 -24.01 -6.96
C MET A 200 4.73 -25.11 -7.86
N LYS A 201 4.73 -24.83 -9.17
CA LYS A 201 5.50 -25.60 -10.14
C LYS A 201 6.93 -25.07 -10.11
N PHE A 202 7.87 -25.96 -9.78
CA PHE A 202 9.30 -25.71 -9.92
C PHE A 202 9.74 -25.90 -11.37
#